data_AF-A0AAV8S9N0-F1
#
_entry.id   AF-A0AAV8S9N0-F1
#
_cell.length_a   1.000
_cell.length_b   1.000
_cell.length_c   1.000
_cell.angle_alpha   90.00
_cell.angle_beta   90.00
_cell.angle_gamma   90.00
#
_symmetry.space_group_name_H-M   'P 1'
#
loop_
_entity.id
_entity.type
_entity.pdbx_description
1 polymer ?
#
loop_
_entity_poly.entity_id
_entity_poly.type
_entity_poly.pdbx_seq_one_letter_code
_entity_poly.pdbx_strand_id
1 'polypeptide(L)'
;MVPRSSERPFFPECLDWVMKHQLPDGSWSTEECHPLLLKDSISSTLSRVLALNKWNLGELLVTRGLEFMGTNRCAALDEKQRNPIGLDVVFPQLIQSAIESRLKLPMEPSVIDRLLRNKDDEIRRLRSQPHHLAYALER
;
A
#
# COMPACT_ATOMS: atom_id res chain seq x y z
N MET A 1 -7.83 13.59 -6.24
CA MET A 1 -7.83 13.28 -7.69
C MET A 1 -9.18 13.69 -8.26
N VAL A 2 -9.17 14.53 -9.29
CA VAL A 2 -10.36 15.05 -9.97
C VAL A 2 -10.91 13.98 -10.92
N PRO A 3 -12.21 13.67 -10.92
CA PRO A 3 -12.78 12.70 -11.85
C PRO A 3 -13.37 13.40 -13.08
N ARG A 4 -13.10 12.85 -14.27
CA ARG A 4 -14.14 12.61 -15.30
C ARG A 4 -13.56 11.76 -16.44
N SER A 5 -14.28 10.65 -16.70
CA SER A 5 -14.15 9.69 -17.80
C SER A 5 -12.73 9.35 -18.23
N SER A 6 -12.19 8.23 -17.76
CA SER A 6 -11.04 7.67 -18.47
C SER A 6 -11.05 6.17 -18.33
N GLU A 7 -11.23 5.49 -19.45
CA GLU A 7 -10.89 4.07 -19.61
C GLU A 7 -9.36 3.87 -19.69
N ARG A 8 -8.57 4.97 -19.62
CA ARG A 8 -7.11 4.94 -19.76
C ARG A 8 -6.38 5.84 -18.75
N PRO A 9 -5.20 5.44 -18.26
CA PRO A 9 -4.37 6.27 -17.38
C PRO A 9 -3.89 7.54 -18.06
N PHE A 10 -3.68 8.59 -17.26
CA PHE A 10 -3.10 9.85 -17.75
C PHE A 10 -1.62 9.71 -18.14
N PHE A 11 -0.92 8.78 -17.49
CA PHE A 11 0.49 8.44 -17.75
C PHE A 11 0.61 6.92 -18.00
N PRO A 12 0.29 6.44 -19.21
CA PRO A 12 0.33 5.02 -19.54
C PRO A 12 1.73 4.39 -19.38
N GLU A 13 2.78 5.17 -19.62
CA GLU A 13 4.17 4.73 -19.51
C GLU A 13 4.53 4.29 -18.07
N CYS A 14 3.90 4.90 -17.06
CA CYS A 14 4.07 4.49 -15.67
C CYS A 14 3.50 3.09 -15.43
N LEU A 15 2.34 2.76 -16.02
CA LEU A 15 1.78 1.41 -15.90
C LEU A 15 2.61 0.39 -16.67
N ASP A 16 3.12 0.74 -17.85
CA ASP A 16 4.03 -0.13 -18.59
C ASP A 16 5.29 -0.46 -17.78
N TRP A 17 5.84 0.54 -17.07
CA TRP A 17 6.97 0.30 -16.19
C TRP A 17 6.59 -0.64 -15.03
N VAL A 18 5.44 -0.43 -14.39
CA VAL A 18 4.94 -1.34 -13.34
C VAL A 18 4.83 -2.77 -13.86
N MET A 19 4.24 -2.97 -15.05
CA MET A 19 4.05 -4.30 -15.63
C MET A 19 5.37 -5.03 -15.93
N LYS A 20 6.42 -4.29 -16.31
CA LYS A 20 7.72 -4.85 -16.70
C LYS A 20 8.66 -5.15 -15.52
N HIS A 21 8.40 -4.59 -14.34
CA HIS A 21 9.34 -4.62 -13.22
C HIS A 21 8.80 -5.35 -11.98
N GLN A 22 7.87 -6.29 -12.15
CA GLN A 22 7.53 -7.21 -11.05
C GLN A 22 8.68 -8.19 -10.83
N LEU A 23 9.07 -8.39 -9.57
CA LEU A 23 10.09 -9.37 -9.22
C LEU A 23 9.56 -10.80 -9.35
N PRO A 24 10.44 -11.82 -9.48
CA PRO A 24 10.03 -13.22 -9.62
C PRO A 24 9.19 -13.75 -8.46
N ASP A 25 9.35 -13.18 -7.26
CA ASP A 25 8.58 -13.51 -6.06
C ASP A 25 7.18 -12.87 -6.01
N GLY A 26 6.83 -12.06 -7.02
CA GLY A 26 5.56 -11.33 -7.12
C GLY A 26 5.59 -9.94 -6.48
N SER A 27 6.66 -9.55 -5.81
CA SER A 27 6.76 -8.24 -5.18
C SER A 27 7.17 -7.15 -6.16
N TRP A 28 7.00 -5.91 -5.72
CA TRP A 28 7.62 -4.74 -6.33
C TRP A 28 8.49 -4.00 -5.31
N SER A 29 9.40 -4.76 -4.72
CA SER A 29 10.43 -4.27 -3.82
C SER A 29 11.77 -4.12 -4.55
N THR A 30 12.82 -3.77 -3.83
CA THR A 30 14.19 -3.90 -4.32
C THR A 30 14.62 -5.36 -4.27
N GLU A 31 15.38 -5.84 -5.26
CA GLU A 31 15.83 -7.25 -5.35
C GLU A 31 16.50 -7.79 -4.08
N GLU A 32 17.12 -6.91 -3.28
CA GLU A 32 17.74 -7.22 -1.99
C GLU A 32 16.92 -6.67 -0.80
N CYS A 33 15.61 -6.90 -0.77
CA CYS A 33 14.81 -6.41 0.36
C CYS A 33 15.28 -7.04 1.68
N HIS A 34 15.82 -6.19 2.57
CA HIS A 34 16.20 -6.61 3.90
C HIS A 34 15.00 -7.24 4.64
N PRO A 35 15.15 -8.34 5.40
CA PRO A 35 14.04 -9.02 6.09
C PRO A 35 13.23 -8.14 7.07
N LEU A 36 13.80 -7.01 7.48
CA LEU A 36 13.15 -6.00 8.34
C LEU A 36 12.40 -4.92 7.56
N LEU A 37 12.34 -4.99 6.23
CA LEU A 37 11.64 -4.05 5.35
C LEU A 37 10.48 -4.73 4.60
N LEU A 38 10.01 -5.88 5.08
CA LEU A 38 8.91 -6.60 4.46
C LEU A 38 7.62 -5.79 4.49
N LYS A 39 7.38 -5.00 5.55
CA LYS A 39 6.21 -4.10 5.62
C LYS A 39 6.22 -3.07 4.48
N ASP A 40 7.39 -2.50 4.17
CA ASP A 40 7.55 -1.58 3.05
C ASP A 40 7.33 -2.29 1.70
N SER A 41 7.88 -3.49 1.54
CA SER A 41 7.69 -4.31 0.34
C SER A 41 6.22 -4.70 0.10
N ILE A 42 5.50 -5.07 1.16
CA ILE A 42 4.06 -5.34 1.11
C ILE A 42 3.29 -4.08 0.71
N SER A 43 3.63 -2.92 1.28
CA SER A 43 3.00 -1.64 0.96
C SER A 43 3.25 -1.22 -0.50
N SER A 44 4.49 -1.28 -0.97
CA SER A 44 4.86 -1.02 -2.36
C SER A 44 4.12 -1.94 -3.32
N THR A 45 4.09 -3.25 -3.01
CA THR A 45 3.38 -4.25 -3.81
C THR A 45 1.88 -3.94 -3.89
N LEU A 46 1.24 -3.65 -2.75
CA LEU A 46 -0.18 -3.30 -2.71
C LEU A 46 -0.48 -2.05 -3.54
N SER A 47 0.37 -1.02 -3.48
CA SER A 47 0.17 0.21 -4.25
C SER A 47 0.12 -0.06 -5.76
N ARG A 48 0.97 -0.95 -6.26
CA ARG A 48 1.03 -1.31 -7.69
C ARG A 48 -0.07 -2.28 -8.09
N VAL A 49 -0.42 -3.22 -7.22
CA VAL A 49 -1.61 -4.06 -7.39
C VAL A 49 -2.86 -3.19 -7.54
N LEU A 50 -3.03 -2.16 -6.70
CA LEU A 50 -4.16 -1.23 -6.80
C LEU A 50 -4.13 -0.42 -8.09
N ALA A 51 -2.94 0.03 -8.52
CA ALA A 51 -2.80 0.74 -9.79
C ALA A 51 -3.22 -0.15 -10.98
N LEU A 52 -2.76 -1.40 -11.03
CA LEU A 52 -3.12 -2.35 -12.09
C LEU A 52 -4.61 -2.73 -12.04
N ASN A 53 -5.14 -3.03 -10.85
CA ASN A 53 -6.53 -3.38 -10.63
C ASN A 53 -7.49 -2.26 -11.05
N LYS A 54 -7.12 -1.00 -10.80
CA LYS A 54 -7.94 0.17 -11.19
C LYS A 54 -8.20 0.25 -12.70
N TRP A 55 -7.26 -0.23 -13.52
CA TRP A 55 -7.37 -0.20 -14.98
C TRP A 55 -7.67 -1.58 -15.58
N ASN A 56 -7.93 -2.58 -14.75
CA ASN A 56 -8.16 -3.98 -15.16
C ASN A 56 -7.03 -4.52 -16.05
N LEU A 57 -5.77 -4.24 -15.68
CA LEU A 57 -4.58 -4.68 -16.40
C LEU A 57 -3.78 -5.69 -15.57
N GLY A 58 -3.06 -6.59 -16.26
CA GLY A 58 -2.07 -7.45 -15.63
C GLY A 58 -2.61 -8.37 -14.54
N GLU A 59 -3.72 -9.06 -14.80
CA GLU A 59 -4.40 -9.96 -13.83
C GLU A 59 -3.44 -10.98 -13.19
N LEU A 60 -2.52 -11.56 -13.97
CA LEU A 60 -1.50 -12.46 -13.46
C LEU A 60 -0.52 -11.75 -12.50
N LEU A 61 -0.15 -10.51 -12.81
CA LEU A 61 0.74 -9.71 -11.96
C LEU A 61 0.04 -9.32 -10.66
N VAL A 62 -1.25 -8.96 -10.73
CA VAL A 62 -2.11 -8.73 -9.56
C VAL A 62 -2.16 -9.97 -8.67
N THR A 63 -2.41 -11.13 -9.27
CA THR A 63 -2.48 -12.41 -8.54
C THR A 63 -1.16 -12.71 -7.82
N ARG A 64 -0.02 -12.62 -8.52
CA ARG A 64 1.30 -12.82 -7.93
C ARG A 64 1.62 -11.83 -6.82
N GLY A 65 1.23 -10.57 -6.99
CA GLY A 65 1.38 -9.54 -5.94
C GLY A 65 0.59 -9.88 -4.68
N LEU A 66 -0.63 -10.39 -4.83
CA LEU A 66 -1.43 -10.86 -3.71
C LEU A 66 -0.85 -12.13 -3.07
N GLU A 67 -0.31 -13.07 -3.85
CA GLU A 67 0.36 -14.27 -3.32
C GLU A 67 1.59 -13.89 -2.47
N PHE A 68 2.41 -12.95 -2.96
CA PHE A 68 3.53 -12.40 -2.19
C PHE A 68 3.08 -11.79 -0.86
N MET A 69 2.06 -10.94 -0.90
CA MET A 69 1.50 -10.33 0.31
C MET A 69 0.97 -11.38 1.28
N GLY A 70 0.29 -12.40 0.78
CA GLY A 70 -0.26 -13.49 1.59
C GLY A 70 0.82 -14.33 2.28
N THR A 71 1.94 -14.56 1.59
CA THR A 71 3.11 -15.26 2.13
C THR A 71 3.80 -14.46 3.22
N ASN A 72 3.83 -13.12 3.09
CA ASN A 72 4.53 -12.22 4.01
C ASN A 72 3.61 -11.50 5.00
N ARG A 73 2.32 -11.85 5.07
CA ARG A 73 1.30 -11.09 5.81
C ARG A 73 1.60 -10.88 7.29
N CYS A 74 2.34 -11.80 7.92
CA CYS A 74 2.78 -11.68 9.31
C CYS A 74 3.63 -10.42 9.56
N ALA A 75 4.37 -9.93 8.55
CA ALA A 75 5.18 -8.73 8.66
C ALA A 75 4.35 -7.43 8.73
N ALA A 76 3.07 -7.45 8.36
CA ALA A 76 2.22 -6.26 8.34
C ALA A 76 2.02 -5.64 9.74
N LEU A 77 2.01 -6.47 10.78
CA LEU A 77 1.81 -6.07 12.19
C LEU A 77 3.04 -6.35 13.07
N ASP A 78 4.13 -6.84 12.50
CA ASP A 78 5.34 -7.16 13.26
C ASP A 78 6.06 -5.87 13.67
N GLU A 79 6.07 -5.59 14.96
CA GLU A 79 6.72 -4.42 15.57
C GLU A 79 8.24 -4.43 15.38
N LYS A 80 8.83 -5.58 15.02
CA LYS A 80 10.27 -5.70 14.70
C LYS A 80 10.60 -5.17 13.30
N GLN A 81 9.60 -5.01 12.43
CA GLN A 81 9.82 -4.43 11.11
C GLN A 81 10.18 -2.95 11.23
N ARG A 82 11.13 -2.50 10.41
CA ARG A 82 11.42 -1.09 10.27
C ARG A 82 10.20 -0.40 9.66
N ASN A 83 9.90 0.77 10.22
CA ASN A 83 8.70 1.50 9.88
C ASN A 83 9.08 2.94 9.51
N PRO A 84 9.28 3.22 8.21
CA PRO A 84 9.50 4.57 7.72
C PRO A 84 8.38 5.52 8.18
N ILE A 85 8.73 6.79 8.37
CA ILE A 85 7.79 7.83 8.80
C ILE A 85 6.58 7.85 7.84
N GLY A 86 5.38 7.81 8.42
CA GLY A 86 4.12 7.86 7.68
C GLY A 86 3.64 6.53 7.12
N LEU A 87 4.43 5.44 7.17
CA LEU A 87 3.99 4.13 6.67
C LEU A 87 2.81 3.57 7.48
N ASP A 88 2.72 3.87 8.78
CA ASP A 88 1.54 3.55 9.62
C ASP A 88 0.25 4.26 9.22
N VAL A 89 0.35 5.29 8.38
CA VAL A 89 -0.81 5.98 7.84
C VAL A 89 -1.06 5.56 6.39
N VAL A 90 -0.01 5.53 5.57
CA VAL A 90 -0.10 5.21 4.14
C VAL A 90 -0.51 3.77 3.91
N PHE A 91 0.11 2.81 4.59
CA PHE A 91 -0.18 1.39 4.34
C PHE A 91 -1.63 1.01 4.70
N PRO A 92 -2.17 1.38 5.87
CA PRO A 92 -3.59 1.13 6.15
C PRO A 92 -4.54 1.92 5.24
N GLN A 93 -4.12 3.08 4.71
CA GLN A 93 -4.90 3.79 3.69
C GLN A 93 -4.97 3.02 2.37
N LEU A 94 -3.89 2.35 1.95
CA LEU A 94 -3.90 1.45 0.79
C LEU A 94 -4.82 0.25 1.02
N ILE A 95 -4.82 -0.33 2.22
CA ILE A 95 -5.73 -1.41 2.62
C ILE A 95 -7.20 -0.96 2.48
N GLN A 96 -7.51 0.25 2.96
CA GLN A 96 -8.84 0.84 2.81
C GLN A 96 -9.24 0.98 1.33
N SER A 97 -8.34 1.49 0.49
CA SER A 97 -8.59 1.61 -0.96
C SER A 97 -8.76 0.26 -1.67
N ALA A 98 -8.10 -0.80 -1.19
CA ALA A 98 -8.28 -2.16 -1.70
C ALA A 98 -9.68 -2.71 -1.39
N ILE A 99 -10.16 -2.48 -0.17
CA ILE A 99 -11.51 -2.88 0.26
C ILE A 99 -12.56 -2.15 -0.59
N GLU A 100 -12.41 -0.84 -0.78
CA GLU A 100 -13.31 -0.02 -1.61
C GLU A 100 -13.32 -0.49 -3.08
N SER A 101 -12.17 -0.96 -3.57
CA SER A 101 -12.03 -1.54 -4.91
C SER A 101 -12.48 -3.00 -5.00
N ARG A 102 -13.04 -3.57 -3.92
CA ARG A 102 -13.47 -4.98 -3.79
C ARG A 102 -12.35 -6.00 -4.08
N LEU A 103 -11.10 -5.59 -3.89
CA LEU A 103 -9.95 -6.46 -4.03
C LEU A 103 -9.88 -7.40 -2.83
N LYS A 104 -9.79 -8.71 -3.08
CA LYS A 104 -9.68 -9.72 -2.02
C LYS A 104 -8.26 -9.70 -1.48
N LEU A 105 -8.09 -9.09 -0.31
CA LEU A 105 -6.80 -9.06 0.37
C LEU A 105 -6.49 -10.42 1.02
N PRO A 106 -5.23 -10.89 0.95
CA PRO A 106 -4.78 -12.14 1.54
C PRO A 106 -4.44 -11.96 3.03
N MET A 107 -5.33 -11.30 3.77
CA MET A 107 -5.16 -10.96 5.17
C MET A 107 -6.46 -11.24 5.93
N GLU A 108 -6.30 -11.65 7.16
CA GLU A 108 -7.37 -11.96 8.08
C GLU A 108 -8.10 -10.66 8.45
N PRO A 109 -9.44 -10.67 8.55
CA PRO A 109 -10.21 -9.46 8.88
C PRO A 109 -9.72 -8.77 10.17
N SER A 110 -9.32 -9.55 11.18
CA SER A 110 -8.77 -9.02 12.44
C SER A 110 -7.45 -8.25 12.26
N VAL A 111 -6.61 -8.66 11.31
CA VAL A 111 -5.36 -7.98 10.95
C VAL A 111 -5.67 -6.65 10.27
N ILE A 112 -6.60 -6.67 9.30
CA ILE A 112 -7.08 -5.47 8.60
C ILE A 112 -7.65 -4.47 9.61
N ASP A 113 -8.54 -4.90 10.49
CA ASP A 113 -9.17 -4.04 11.49
C ASP A 113 -8.13 -3.42 12.43
N ARG A 114 -7.10 -4.18 12.81
CA ARG A 114 -6.02 -3.67 13.65
C ARG A 114 -5.18 -2.61 12.93
N LEU A 115 -4.84 -2.83 11.65
CA LEU A 115 -4.13 -1.84 10.84
C LEU A 115 -4.91 -0.52 10.74
N LEU A 116 -6.23 -0.59 10.48
CA LEU A 116 -7.08 0.58 10.37
C LEU A 116 -7.21 1.33 11.71
N ARG A 117 -7.37 0.62 12.83
CA ARG A 117 -7.37 1.23 14.18
C ARG A 117 -6.03 1.92 14.48
N ASN A 118 -4.91 1.25 14.23
CA ASN A 118 -3.57 1.81 14.46
C ASN A 118 -3.37 3.11 13.66
N LYS A 119 -3.86 3.17 12.41
CA LYS A 119 -3.84 4.42 11.62
C LYS A 119 -4.59 5.54 12.33
N ASP A 120 -5.79 5.26 12.84
CA ASP A 120 -6.62 6.28 13.48
C ASP A 120 -5.99 6.78 14.79
N ASP A 121 -5.36 5.87 15.55
CA ASP A 121 -4.56 6.22 16.72
C ASP A 121 -3.38 7.13 16.36
N GLU A 122 -2.63 6.78 15.32
CA GLU A 122 -1.49 7.58 14.87
C GLU A 122 -1.92 8.97 14.36
N ILE A 123 -3.02 9.04 13.58
CA ILE A 123 -3.58 10.33 13.13
C ILE A 123 -4.02 11.18 14.33
N ARG A 124 -4.66 10.58 15.35
CA ARG A 124 -5.02 11.29 16.59
C ARG A 124 -3.78 11.81 17.31
N ARG A 125 -2.72 11.00 17.40
CA ARG A 125 -1.46 11.36 18.04
C ARG A 125 -0.74 12.49 17.31
N LEU A 126 -0.72 12.46 15.98
CA LEU A 126 -0.11 13.52 15.17
C LEU A 126 -0.87 14.84 15.30
N ARG A 127 -2.21 14.79 15.37
CA ARG A 127 -3.06 15.98 15.56
C ARG A 127 -2.94 16.59 16.95
N SER A 128 -2.64 15.80 17.97
CA SER A 128 -2.48 16.28 19.34
C SER A 128 -1.08 16.85 19.64
N GLN A 129 -0.14 16.74 18.69
CA GLN A 129 1.18 17.36 18.82
C GLN A 129 1.16 18.82 18.34
N PRO A 130 1.51 19.79 19.18
CA PRO A 130 1.39 21.23 18.87
C PRO A 130 2.37 21.74 17.79
N HIS A 131 3.32 20.94 17.32
CA HIS A 131 4.41 21.38 16.45
C HIS A 131 4.11 21.38 14.93
N HIS A 132 2.89 21.04 14.50
CA HIS A 132 2.51 21.06 13.08
C HIS A 132 1.58 22.22 12.67
N LEU A 133 1.24 23.13 13.60
CA LEU A 133 0.44 24.32 13.28
C LEU A 133 1.15 25.32 12.34
N ALA A 134 2.47 25.17 12.11
CA ALA A 134 3.18 25.99 11.14
C ALA A 134 2.84 25.63 9.67
N TYR A 135 2.50 24.37 9.37
CA TYR A 135 2.21 23.96 7.98
C TYR A 135 0.75 24.17 7.57
N ALA A 136 -0.15 24.41 8.54
CA ALA A 136 -1.59 24.53 8.30
C ALA A 136 -2.09 25.98 8.15
N LEU A 137 -1.18 26.98 8.24
CA LEU A 137 -1.53 28.40 8.07
C LEU A 137 -1.10 28.99 6.72
N GLU A 138 -0.56 28.18 5.81
CA GLU A 138 -0.35 28.56 4.41
C GLU A 138 -1.24 27.75 3.48
N ARG A 139 -2.55 28.07 3.45
CA ARG A 139 -3.42 28.04 2.26
C ARG A 139 -4.85 28.48 2.56
#